data_AF-A0A8J2PJN2-F1
#
_entry.id   AF-A0A8J2PJN2-F1
#
_cell.length_a   1.000
_cell.length_b   1.000
_cell.length_c   1.000
_cell.angle_alpha   90.00
_cell.angle_beta   90.00
_cell.angle_gamma   90.00
#
_symmetry.space_group_name_H-M   'P 1'
#
loop_
_entity.id
_entity.type
_entity.pdbx_description
1 polymer ?
#
loop_
_entity_poly.entity_id
_entity_poly.type
_entity_poly.pdbx_seq_one_letter_code
_entity_poly.pdbx_strand_id
1 'polypeptide(L)' 'YARFYNCDPLKQKVITNSDQLLPILAMETSRNLPGLAGIFVGGLTSASLSYVSGALSGLSSILTYDYIRKWFP' A
#
# COMPACT_ATOMS: atom_id res chain seq x y z
N TYR A 1 -7.45 -8.45 24.67
CA TYR A 1 -7.35 -9.86 24.24
C TYR A 1 -6.84 -9.88 22.81
N ALA A 2 -5.60 -10.33 22.59
CA ALA A 2 -4.98 -10.33 21.26
C ALA A 2 -5.54 -11.50 20.43
N ARG A 3 -6.10 -11.21 19.25
CA ARG A 3 -6.73 -12.21 18.37
C ARG A 3 -5.77 -13.32 17.91
N PHE A 4 -4.46 -13.10 17.95
CA PHE A 4 -3.43 -14.06 17.53
C PHE A 4 -2.61 -14.67 18.69
N TYR A 5 -3.04 -14.53 19.95
CA TYR A 5 -2.28 -15.07 21.09
C TYR A 5 -2.11 -16.60 21.09
N ASN A 6 -3.05 -17.34 20.49
CA ASN A 6 -3.06 -18.82 20.49
C ASN A 6 -2.85 -19.45 19.10
N CYS A 7 -2.99 -18.68 18.01
CA CYS A 7 -2.83 -19.13 16.63
C CYS A 7 -1.99 -18.10 15.88
N ASP A 8 -0.70 -18.02 16.18
CA ASP A 8 0.22 -17.13 15.47
C ASP A 8 0.38 -17.61 14.01
N PRO A 9 -0.12 -16.88 13.01
CA PRO A 9 0.00 -17.27 11.61
C PRO A 9 1.47 -17.22 11.11
N LEU A 10 2.34 -16.56 11.88
CA LEU A 10 3.81 -16.60 11.78
C LEU A 10 4.39 -17.99 12.09
N LYS A 11 3.92 -18.66 13.15
CA LYS A 11 4.35 -20.02 13.51
C LYS A 11 3.72 -21.09 12.61
N GLN A 12 2.55 -20.80 12.05
CA GLN A 12 1.79 -21.70 11.19
C GLN A 12 2.23 -21.67 9.71
N LYS A 13 3.29 -20.90 9.38
CA LYS A 13 3.86 -20.75 8.02
C LYS A 13 2.90 -20.19 6.96
N VAL A 14 1.79 -19.59 7.38
CA VAL A 14 0.82 -18.95 6.49
C VAL A 14 1.35 -17.61 5.98
N ILE A 15 2.34 -17.03 6.68
CA ILE A 15 2.93 -15.74 6.37
C ILE A 15 4.46 -15.84 6.41
N THR A 16 5.14 -15.37 5.36
CA THR A 16 6.62 -15.37 5.26
C THR A 16 7.24 -14.14 5.92
N ASN A 17 6.51 -13.01 5.96
CA ASN A 17 6.97 -11.75 6.52
C ASN A 17 5.91 -11.11 7.43
N SER A 18 6.35 -10.44 8.49
CA SER A 18 5.48 -9.73 9.44
C SER A 18 4.63 -8.62 8.81
N ASP A 19 5.03 -8.09 7.65
CA ASP A 19 4.33 -6.99 6.97
C ASP A 19 2.98 -7.41 6.35
N GLN A 20 2.80 -8.71 6.11
CA GLN A 20 1.55 -9.28 5.61
C GLN A 20 0.51 -9.55 6.73
N LEU A 21 0.85 -9.29 8.00
CA LEU A 21 -0.08 -9.50 9.12
C LEU A 21 -1.31 -8.58 9.06
N LEU A 22 -1.11 -7.33 8.60
CA LEU A 22 -2.17 -6.34 8.41
C LEU A 22 -3.25 -6.79 7.41
N PRO A 23 -2.91 -7.19 6.17
CA PRO A 23 -3.89 -7.69 5.21
C PRO A 23 -4.55 -9.01 5.64
N ILE A 24 -3.82 -9.93 6.29
CA ILE A 24 -4.40 -11.18 6.82
C ILE A 24 -5.46 -10.87 7.90
N LEU A 25 -5.12 -10.00 8.87
CA LEU A 25 -6.06 -9.57 9.90
C LEU A 25 -7.27 -8.83 9.29
N ALA A 26 -7.04 -7.98 8.29
CA ALA A 26 -8.12 -7.29 7.59
C ALA A 26 -9.07 -8.27 6.89
N MET A 27 -8.56 -9.32 6.24
CA MET A 27 -9.38 -10.36 5.62
C MET A 27 -10.16 -11.19 6.66
N GLU A 28 -9.53 -11.54 7.78
CA GLU A 28 -10.17 -12.29 8.88
C GLU A 28 -11.30 -11.46 9.53
N THR A 29 -11.06 -10.17 9.77
CA THR A 29 -12.04 -9.25 10.39
C THR A 29 -13.19 -8.89 9.44
N SER A 30 -12.91 -8.79 8.13
CA SER A 30 -13.90 -8.47 7.10
C SER A 30 -14.72 -9.67 6.65
N ARG A 31 -14.48 -10.87 7.18
CA ARG A 31 -15.32 -12.07 6.93
C ARG A 31 -16.79 -11.84 7.32
N ASN A 32 -17.08 -10.91 8.22
CA ASN A 32 -18.44 -10.50 8.58
C ASN A 32 -19.09 -9.51 7.58
N LEU A 33 -18.30 -8.80 6.75
CA LEU A 33 -18.80 -7.84 5.75
C LEU A 33 -17.96 -7.95 4.46
N PRO A 34 -18.39 -8.75 3.46
CA PRO A 34 -17.58 -9.12 2.29
C PRO A 34 -17.21 -7.98 1.32
N GLY A 35 -17.66 -6.74 1.56
CA GLY A 35 -17.23 -5.56 0.79
C GLY A 35 -16.07 -4.77 1.43
N LEU A 36 -15.83 -4.94 2.73
CA LEU A 36 -14.89 -4.10 3.47
C LEU A 36 -13.43 -4.39 3.07
N ALA A 37 -13.12 -5.65 2.77
CA ALA A 37 -11.80 -6.06 2.25
C ALA A 37 -11.46 -5.35 0.93
N GLY A 38 -12.44 -5.23 0.03
CA GLY A 38 -12.26 -4.57 -1.27
C GLY A 38 -11.97 -3.08 -1.13
N ILE A 39 -12.69 -2.38 -0.23
CA ILE A 39 -12.44 -0.96 0.07
C ILE A 39 -11.07 -0.77 0.70
N PHE A 40 -10.62 -1.68 1.57
CA PHE A 40 -9.30 -1.62 2.18
C PHE A 40 -8.18 -1.72 1.13
N VAL A 41 -8.25 -2.70 0.24
CA VAL A 41 -7.27 -2.85 -0.85
C VAL A 41 -7.35 -1.68 -1.84
N GLY A 42 -8.56 -1.21 -2.17
CA GLY A 42 -8.77 -0.03 -3.01
C GLY A 42 -8.20 1.26 -2.39
N GLY A 43 -8.34 1.44 -1.08
CA GLY A 43 -7.77 2.57 -0.36
C GLY A 43 -6.24 2.53 -0.33
N LEU A 44 -5.65 1.36 -0.07
CA LEU A 44 -4.20 1.18 -0.05
C LEU A 44 -3.57 1.46 -1.43
N THR A 45 -4.20 0.97 -2.49
CA THR A 45 -3.75 1.20 -3.87
C THR A 45 -3.89 2.67 -4.28
N SER A 46 -4.98 3.35 -3.89
CA SER A 46 -5.16 4.79 -4.12
C SER A 46 -4.12 5.65 -3.39
N ALA A 47 -3.80 5.30 -2.13
CA ALA A 47 -2.75 5.95 -1.37
C ALA A 47 -1.40 5.81 -2.09
N SER A 48 -1.06 4.58 -2.52
CA SER A 48 0.16 4.29 -3.28
C SER A 48 0.23 5.09 -4.59
N LEU A 49 -0.88 5.14 -5.34
CA LEU A 49 -0.97 5.90 -6.59
C LEU A 49 -0.78 7.41 -6.37
N SER A 50 -1.28 7.95 -5.26
CA SER A 50 -1.14 9.38 -4.93
C SER A 50 0.32 9.78 -4.73
N TYR A 51 1.11 8.93 -4.07
CA TYR A 51 2.56 9.13 -3.94
C TYR A 51 3.27 9.07 -5.30
N VAL A 52 2.93 8.08 -6.12
CA VAL A 52 3.54 7.93 -7.47
C VAL A 52 3.21 9.12 -8.36
N SER A 53 1.96 9.61 -8.32
CA SER A 53 1.53 10.80 -9.07
C SER A 53 2.30 12.05 -8.65
N GLY A 54 2.46 12.27 -7.34
CA GLY A 54 3.26 13.37 -6.81
C GLY A 54 4.74 13.27 -7.23
N ALA A 55 5.32 12.07 -7.15
CA ALA A 55 6.70 11.83 -7.58
C ALA A 55 6.89 12.12 -9.08
N LEU A 56 5.97 11.67 -9.93
CA LEU A 56 6.04 11.89 -11.37
C LEU A 56 5.86 13.38 -11.73
N SER A 57 4.97 14.08 -11.04
CA SER A 57 4.75 15.52 -11.21
C SER A 57 5.99 16.33 -10.81
N GLY A 58 6.67 15.93 -9.73
CA GLY A 58 7.95 16.49 -9.32
C GLY A 58 9.07 16.22 -10.33
N LEU A 59 9.18 14.99 -10.82
CA LEU A 59 10.15 14.60 -11.85
C LEU A 59 9.95 15.39 -13.15
N SER A 60 8.71 15.56 -13.59
CA SER A 60 8.37 16.38 -14.76
C SER A 60 8.85 17.82 -14.60
N SER A 61 8.67 18.40 -13.40
CA SER A 61 9.17 19.73 -13.08
C SER A 61 10.70 19.80 -13.18
N ILE A 62 11.40 18.84 -12.57
CA ILE A 62 12.88 18.76 -12.61
C ILE A 62 13.39 18.66 -14.04
N LEU A 63 12.80 17.78 -14.85
CA LEU A 63 13.17 17.61 -16.26
C LEU A 63 12.99 18.90 -17.06
N THR A 64 11.91 19.64 -16.78
CA THR A 64 11.65 20.92 -17.44
C THR A 64 12.69 21.97 -17.08
N TYR A 65 13.07 22.08 -15.80
CA TYR A 65 14.07 23.05 -15.38
C TYR A 65 15.49 22.69 -15.83
N ASP A 66 15.86 21.41 -15.82
CA ASP A 66 17.23 21.01 -16.14
C ASP A 66 17.48 20.81 -17.64
N TYR A 67 16.49 20.34 -18.40
CA TYR A 67 16.67 20.07 -19.83
C TYR A 67 15.98 21.10 -20.71
N ILE A 68 14.68 21.34 -20.51
CA ILE A 68 13.88 22.19 -21.41
C ILE A 68 14.36 23.65 -21.35
N ARG A 69 14.58 24.18 -20.14
CA ARG A 69 15.04 25.57 -19.96
C ARG A 69 16.50 25.82 -20.30
N LYS A 70 17.35 24.78 -20.31
CA LYS A 70 18.73 24.89 -20.80
C LYS A 70 18.81 24.84 -22.32
N TRP A 71 17.86 24.15 -22.96
CA TRP A 71 17.84 23.95 -24.40
C TRP A 71 17.13 25.07 -25.16
N PHE A 72 16.07 25.66 -24.58
CA PHE A 72 15.45 26.91 -25.04
C PHE A 72 15.88 28.07 -24.13
N PRO A 73 16.90 28.87 -24.50
CA PRO A 73 17.23 30.10 -23.79
C PRO A 73 16.10 31.14 -23.87
#